data_AF-A0A6A5R4J5-F1
#
_entry.id   AF-A0A6A5R4J5-F1
#
_cell.length_a   1.000
_cell.length_b   1.000
_cell.length_c   1.000
_cell.angle_alpha   90.00
_cell.angle_beta   90.00
_cell.angle_gamma   90.00
#
_symmetry.space_group_name_H-M   'P 1'
#
loop_
_entity.id
_entity.type
_entity.pdbx_description
1 polymer ?
#
loop_
_entity_poly.entity_id
_entity_poly.type
_entity_poly.pdbx_seq_one_letter_code
_entity_poly.pdbx_strand_id
1 'polypeptide(L)'
;QRYERFLALQRTCDRPLAVIRDVRTRWNSTFDMCERAVKLQVYIDAWLQQEIAIRAPIRPETERSELDSRDLRKLQLGPSEWHHIRAITRMLKNFKDATLDLSSSTSPQIQAIWSMYTTLFDFLDAMTIEIGEESDHRNPEWPSIVRAAAAKGREKLSKYYAMTADEKGYLFNMATVLDPTQKLTVYVGDEWEREWKHTYRNQFVDYTMRYRGGTFQRQTLTSPPPSAQRSPWYQRPSSTASSLLSSFGSQGHQHKEIITLDEANDYLEIPCVRDSQGSFDLLNWWRSNASNWPYLHQVAKDVLAIPIAQVGVERTFNIAREVIGV
;
A
#
# COMPACT_ATOMS: atom_id res chain seq x y z
N GLN A 1 -18.24 4.25 33.66
CA GLN A 1 -17.87 5.43 34.48
C GLN A 1 -16.54 6.08 34.07
N ARG A 2 -15.42 5.36 33.98
CA ARG A 2 -14.10 5.90 33.55
C ARG A 2 -14.13 6.62 32.19
N TYR A 3 -14.77 6.00 31.19
CA TYR A 3 -14.93 6.52 29.84
C TYR A 3 -15.73 7.84 29.80
N GLU A 4 -16.90 7.88 30.44
CA GLU A 4 -17.73 9.08 30.55
C GLU A 4 -16.99 10.24 31.21
N ARG A 5 -16.22 9.97 32.28
CA ARG A 5 -15.39 11.00 32.92
C ARG A 5 -14.32 11.55 31.98
N PHE A 6 -13.72 10.72 31.13
CA PHE A 6 -12.76 11.17 30.13
C PHE A 6 -13.41 12.07 29.07
N LEU A 7 -14.57 11.68 28.54
CA LEU A 7 -15.31 12.50 27.57
C LEU A 7 -15.78 13.83 28.19
N ALA A 8 -16.16 13.83 29.48
CA ALA A 8 -16.57 15.03 30.19
C ALA A 8 -15.47 16.09 30.34
N LEU A 9 -14.19 15.75 30.14
CA LEU A 9 -13.09 16.72 30.11
C LEU A 9 -13.04 17.50 28.79
N GLN A 10 -13.68 17.01 27.74
CA GLN A 10 -13.67 17.57 26.39
C GLN A 10 -14.96 18.37 26.09
N ARG A 11 -15.64 18.89 27.12
CA ARG A 11 -16.94 19.59 26.98
C ARG A 11 -16.90 20.84 26.08
N THR A 12 -15.72 21.43 25.91
CA THR A 12 -15.52 22.59 25.02
C THR A 12 -15.26 22.20 23.57
N CYS A 13 -15.13 20.90 23.26
CA CYS A 13 -14.94 20.41 21.91
C CYS A 13 -16.28 20.01 21.29
N ASP A 14 -16.55 20.47 20.07
CA ASP A 14 -17.77 20.11 19.31
C ASP A 14 -17.91 18.60 19.10
N ARG A 15 -16.80 17.86 19.06
CA ARG A 15 -16.79 16.42 18.88
C ARG A 15 -15.74 15.76 19.80
N PRO A 16 -16.13 15.31 21.01
CA PRO A 16 -15.21 14.67 21.93
C PRO A 16 -14.70 13.35 21.35
N LEU A 17 -13.41 13.08 21.54
CA LEU A 17 -12.75 11.91 20.97
C LEU A 17 -12.40 10.91 22.07
N ALA A 18 -12.64 9.63 21.80
CA ALA A 18 -12.14 8.53 22.62
C ALA A 18 -10.66 8.25 22.33
N VAL A 19 -9.96 7.64 23.29
CA VAL A 19 -8.67 6.99 23.02
C VAL A 19 -8.86 5.80 22.09
N ILE A 20 -7.88 5.53 21.24
CA ILE A 20 -7.84 4.35 20.38
C ILE A 20 -6.96 3.31 21.04
N ARG A 21 -7.39 2.05 21.03
CA ARG A 21 -6.57 0.93 21.52
C ARG A 21 -5.83 0.32 20.34
N ASP A 22 -4.56 -0.04 20.56
CA ASP A 22 -3.80 -0.84 19.62
C ASP A 22 -4.42 -2.24 19.43
N VAL A 23 -4.54 -2.65 18.17
CA VAL A 23 -5.11 -3.93 17.75
C VAL A 23 -4.10 -4.63 16.88
N ARG A 24 -3.49 -5.70 17.41
CA ARG A 24 -2.41 -6.46 16.76
C ARG A 24 -2.72 -6.93 15.35
N THR A 25 -3.99 -7.22 15.04
CA THR A 25 -4.42 -7.72 13.73
C THR A 25 -4.80 -6.62 12.75
N ARG A 26 -4.89 -5.36 13.19
CA ARG A 26 -5.28 -4.23 12.34
C ARG A 26 -4.04 -3.43 11.95
N TRP A 27 -3.80 -3.30 10.65
CA TRP A 27 -2.69 -2.50 10.14
C TRP A 27 -2.78 -1.06 10.63
N ASN A 28 -1.63 -0.44 10.87
CA ASN A 28 -1.49 0.94 11.32
C ASN A 28 -2.12 1.25 12.70
N SER A 29 -2.64 0.26 13.42
CA SER A 29 -3.35 0.51 14.69
C SER A 29 -2.46 1.16 15.76
N THR A 30 -1.17 0.83 15.80
CA THR A 30 -0.23 1.42 16.74
C THR A 30 0.00 2.90 16.42
N PHE A 31 0.16 3.24 15.13
CA PHE A 31 0.23 4.64 14.69
C PHE A 31 -1.04 5.39 15.09
N ASP A 32 -2.22 4.84 14.77
CA ASP A 32 -3.51 5.49 15.03
C ASP A 32 -3.72 5.74 16.53
N MET A 33 -3.27 4.80 17.37
CA MET A 33 -3.25 4.96 18.82
C MET A 33 -2.33 6.10 19.25
N CYS A 34 -1.09 6.13 18.78
CA CYS A 34 -0.11 7.15 19.17
C CYS A 34 -0.52 8.55 18.69
N GLU A 35 -0.97 8.68 17.43
CA GLU A 35 -1.48 9.94 16.87
C GLU A 35 -2.68 10.45 17.69
N ARG A 36 -3.63 9.57 18.03
CA ARG A 36 -4.77 9.92 18.88
C ARG A 36 -4.33 10.31 20.29
N ALA A 37 -3.37 9.60 20.88
CA ALA A 37 -2.86 9.88 22.21
C ALA A 37 -2.18 11.26 22.25
N VAL A 38 -1.35 11.59 21.28
CA VAL A 38 -0.70 12.92 21.16
C VAL A 38 -1.76 14.01 21.03
N LYS A 39 -2.79 13.82 20.20
CA LYS A 39 -3.90 14.78 20.06
C LYS A 39 -4.68 14.98 21.37
N LEU A 40 -4.76 13.93 22.19
CA LEU A 40 -5.50 13.93 23.45
C LEU A 40 -4.63 14.13 24.69
N GLN A 41 -3.33 14.46 24.53
CA GLN A 41 -2.36 14.53 25.63
C GLN A 41 -2.91 15.27 26.85
N VAL A 42 -3.38 16.52 26.66
CA VAL A 42 -3.88 17.37 27.75
C VAL A 42 -5.04 16.71 28.51
N TYR A 43 -5.94 16.04 27.79
CA TYR A 43 -7.09 15.35 28.39
C TYR A 43 -6.68 14.04 29.08
N ILE A 44 -5.71 13.32 28.54
CA ILE A 44 -5.16 12.10 29.14
C ILE A 44 -4.48 12.44 30.47
N ASP A 45 -3.63 13.46 30.48
CA ASP A 45 -2.92 13.92 31.68
C ASP A 45 -3.92 14.39 32.76
N ALA A 46 -4.90 15.22 32.37
CA ALA A 46 -5.94 15.71 33.29
C ALA A 46 -6.83 14.58 33.84
N TRP A 47 -7.23 13.63 32.99
CA TRP A 47 -8.01 12.47 33.42
C TRP A 47 -7.27 11.62 34.42
N LEU A 48 -5.99 11.34 34.15
CA LEU A 48 -5.18 10.51 35.03
C LEU A 48 -4.98 11.18 36.40
N GLN A 49 -4.78 12.50 36.44
CA GLN A 49 -4.74 13.26 37.70
C GLN A 49 -6.04 13.15 38.50
N GLN A 50 -7.21 13.28 37.85
CA GLN A 50 -8.50 13.13 38.53
C GLN A 50 -8.72 11.70 39.04
N GLU A 51 -8.37 10.70 38.25
CA GLU A 51 -8.52 9.28 38.61
C GLU A 51 -7.59 8.88 39.77
N ILE A 52 -6.40 9.47 39.86
CA ILE A 52 -5.49 9.31 41.00
C ILE A 52 -6.08 9.97 42.25
N ALA A 53 -6.58 11.21 42.14
CA ALA A 53 -7.16 11.95 43.25
C ALA A 53 -8.39 11.25 43.85
N ILE A 54 -9.25 10.67 43.02
CA ILE A 54 -10.45 9.94 43.46
C ILE A 54 -10.08 8.65 44.22
N ARG A 55 -8.97 7.99 43.86
CA ARG A 55 -8.54 6.72 44.47
C ARG A 55 -7.56 6.88 45.63
N ALA A 56 -6.94 8.04 45.78
CA ALA A 56 -6.01 8.31 46.87
C ALA A 56 -6.58 8.12 48.30
N PRO A 57 -7.87 8.40 48.60
CA PRO A 57 -8.41 8.28 49.96
C PRO A 57 -8.91 6.87 50.35
N ILE A 58 -9.04 5.94 49.40
CA ILE A 58 -9.73 4.66 49.63
C ILE A 58 -8.71 3.58 50.03
N ARG A 59 -8.52 3.38 51.34
CA ARG A 59 -8.10 2.08 51.89
C ARG A 59 -9.29 1.44 52.59
N PRO A 60 -9.87 0.40 51.97
CA PRO A 60 -10.11 -0.83 52.71
C PRO A 60 -9.44 -2.00 51.99
N GLU A 61 -8.82 -2.88 52.78
CA GLU A 61 -8.17 -4.13 52.35
C GLU A 61 -9.12 -5.13 51.66
N THR A 62 -10.39 -4.77 51.44
CA THR A 62 -11.47 -5.72 51.16
C THR A 62 -12.07 -5.67 49.75
N GLU A 63 -11.67 -4.74 48.88
CA GLU A 63 -12.11 -4.78 47.48
C GLU A 63 -10.92 -4.68 46.53
N ARG A 64 -10.64 -5.79 45.83
CA ARG A 64 -9.69 -5.88 44.71
C ARG A 64 -10.17 -4.98 43.56
N SER A 65 -9.98 -3.67 43.66
CA SER A 65 -9.95 -2.80 42.48
C SER A 65 -8.78 -3.25 41.61
N GLU A 66 -9.02 -3.57 40.34
CA GLU A 66 -7.99 -4.07 39.41
C GLU A 66 -6.79 -3.12 39.25
N LEU A 67 -6.94 -1.82 39.60
CA LEU A 67 -5.86 -0.81 39.58
C LEU A 67 -6.01 0.15 40.77
N ASP A 68 -4.95 0.35 41.56
CA ASP A 68 -4.85 1.36 42.64
C ASP A 68 -4.21 2.67 42.13
N SER A 69 -4.37 3.75 42.87
CA SER A 69 -3.70 5.04 42.73
C SER A 69 -2.18 4.94 42.49
N ARG A 70 -1.49 3.95 43.08
CA ARG A 70 -0.06 3.70 42.84
C ARG A 70 0.21 3.23 41.41
N ASP A 71 -0.64 2.38 40.86
CA ASP A 71 -0.49 1.87 39.49
C ASP A 71 -0.83 2.95 38.47
N LEU A 72 -1.84 3.78 38.75
CA LEU A 72 -2.17 4.93 37.89
C LEU A 72 -1.04 5.96 37.83
N ARG A 73 -0.29 6.18 38.92
CA ARG A 73 0.88 7.07 38.91
C ARG A 73 1.99 6.57 37.99
N LYS A 74 2.16 5.25 37.86
CA LYS A 74 3.14 4.66 36.91
C LYS A 74 2.76 4.89 35.45
N LEU A 75 1.50 5.20 35.17
CA LEU A 75 0.99 5.50 33.84
C LEU A 75 1.06 6.99 33.50
N GLN A 76 1.51 7.85 34.43
CA GLN A 76 1.66 9.28 34.16
C GLN A 76 2.89 9.50 33.30
N LEU A 77 2.67 9.87 32.05
CA LEU A 77 3.73 10.13 31.09
C LEU A 77 4.35 11.51 31.36
N GLY A 78 5.67 11.53 31.51
CA GLY A 78 6.44 12.76 31.64
C GLY A 78 6.61 13.49 30.30
N PRO A 79 7.12 14.74 30.32
CA PRO A 79 7.38 15.50 29.10
C PRO A 79 8.32 14.80 28.11
N SER A 80 9.35 14.10 28.61
CA SER A 80 10.28 13.29 27.80
C SER A 80 9.58 12.12 27.14
N GLU A 81 8.73 11.38 27.86
CA GLU A 81 7.99 10.24 27.30
C GLU A 81 6.99 10.68 26.24
N TRP A 82 6.30 11.80 26.45
CA TRP A 82 5.45 12.40 25.42
C TRP A 82 6.24 12.86 24.19
N HIS A 83 7.48 13.33 24.38
CA HIS A 83 8.38 13.63 23.27
C HIS A 83 8.77 12.36 22.50
N HIS A 84 9.12 11.27 23.19
CA HIS A 84 9.38 9.96 22.58
C HIS A 84 8.18 9.42 21.79
N ILE A 85 6.96 9.54 22.32
CA ILE A 85 5.74 9.13 21.62
C ILE A 85 5.57 9.94 20.33
N ARG A 86 5.83 11.26 20.35
CA ARG A 86 5.78 12.09 19.14
C ARG A 86 6.83 11.68 18.10
N ALA A 87 8.05 11.35 18.53
CA ALA A 87 9.10 10.85 17.65
C ALA A 87 8.66 9.53 16.99
N ILE A 88 8.21 8.54 17.78
CA ILE A 88 7.67 7.26 17.25
C ILE A 88 6.49 7.51 16.31
N THR A 89 5.60 8.45 16.64
CA THR A 89 4.44 8.74 15.79
C THR A 89 4.89 9.27 14.43
N ARG A 90 5.85 10.19 14.38
CA ARG A 90 6.44 10.69 13.12
C ARG A 90 7.05 9.55 12.30
N MET A 91 7.82 8.69 12.96
CA MET A 91 8.45 7.53 12.34
C MET A 91 7.42 6.57 11.72
N LEU A 92 6.40 6.19 12.50
CA LEU A 92 5.35 5.28 12.06
C LEU A 92 4.46 5.90 10.97
N LYS A 93 4.39 7.23 10.87
CA LYS A 93 3.63 7.94 9.84
C LYS A 93 4.08 7.55 8.45
N ASN A 94 5.39 7.54 8.23
CA ASN A 94 5.99 7.23 6.93
C ASN A 94 5.58 5.82 6.44
N PHE A 95 5.52 4.85 7.35
CA PHE A 95 5.02 3.49 7.05
C PHE A 95 3.52 3.45 6.81
N LYS A 96 2.74 4.22 7.56
CA LYS A 96 1.29 4.33 7.35
C LYS A 96 0.98 4.91 5.98
N ASP A 97 1.67 5.99 5.59
CA ASP A 97 1.49 6.65 4.30
C ASP A 97 1.82 5.68 3.16
N ALA A 98 2.98 5.00 3.22
CA ALA A 98 3.34 3.96 2.26
C ALA A 98 2.31 2.80 2.19
N THR A 99 1.78 2.37 3.34
CA THR A 99 0.75 1.33 3.41
C THR A 99 -0.57 1.81 2.80
N LEU A 100 -0.96 3.07 3.03
CA LEU A 100 -2.16 3.65 2.45
C LEU A 100 -2.03 3.79 0.93
N ASP A 101 -0.87 4.22 0.46
CA ASP A 101 -0.57 4.32 -0.96
C ASP A 101 -0.65 2.95 -1.64
N LEU A 102 -0.09 1.89 -1.02
CA LEU A 102 -0.19 0.49 -1.46
C LEU A 102 -1.60 -0.11 -1.32
N SER A 103 -2.45 0.46 -0.46
CA SER A 103 -3.83 0.01 -0.29
C SER A 103 -4.81 0.66 -1.27
N SER A 104 -4.35 1.64 -2.05
CA SER A 104 -5.15 2.25 -3.10
C SER A 104 -5.50 1.21 -4.18
N SER A 105 -6.68 1.33 -4.77
CA SER A 105 -7.13 0.45 -5.86
C SER A 105 -7.41 1.22 -7.15
N THR A 106 -7.07 2.51 -7.19
CA THR A 106 -7.40 3.41 -8.31
C THR A 106 -6.35 3.44 -9.41
N SER A 107 -5.13 2.98 -9.12
CA SER A 107 -4.00 2.97 -10.04
C SER A 107 -3.16 1.70 -9.85
N PRO A 108 -2.46 1.23 -10.89
CA PRO A 108 -1.46 0.18 -10.75
C PRO A 108 -0.40 0.57 -9.73
N GLN A 109 0.04 -0.41 -8.93
CA GLN A 109 1.10 -0.20 -7.94
C GLN A 109 2.29 -1.15 -8.15
N ILE A 110 2.04 -2.33 -8.74
CA ILE A 110 3.03 -3.40 -8.91
C ILE A 110 4.33 -2.93 -9.57
N GLN A 111 4.25 -1.92 -10.44
CA GLN A 111 5.41 -1.34 -11.12
C GLN A 111 6.32 -0.51 -10.19
N ALA A 112 5.78 0.08 -9.12
CA ALA A 112 6.47 0.99 -8.21
C ALA A 112 7.06 0.28 -6.97
N ILE A 113 7.08 -1.06 -6.97
CA ILE A 113 7.50 -1.87 -5.82
C ILE A 113 8.93 -1.56 -5.36
N TRP A 114 9.86 -1.35 -6.29
CA TRP A 114 11.27 -1.07 -5.95
C TRP A 114 11.42 0.29 -5.30
N SER A 115 10.83 1.33 -5.88
CA SER A 115 10.80 2.68 -5.28
C SER A 115 10.19 2.67 -3.88
N MET A 116 9.16 1.86 -3.66
CA MET A 116 8.56 1.68 -2.34
C MET A 116 9.54 1.04 -1.35
N TYR A 117 10.21 -0.05 -1.72
CA TYR A 117 11.22 -0.67 -0.86
C TYR A 117 12.37 0.29 -0.53
N THR A 118 12.93 0.97 -1.53
CA THR A 118 13.99 1.97 -1.34
C THR A 118 13.53 3.06 -0.37
N THR A 119 12.34 3.63 -0.59
CA THR A 119 11.77 4.66 0.29
C THR A 119 11.61 4.17 1.73
N LEU A 120 11.15 2.93 1.93
CA LEU A 120 11.01 2.35 3.28
C LEU A 120 12.36 2.07 3.95
N PHE A 121 13.38 1.66 3.20
CA PHE A 121 14.75 1.52 3.73
C PHE A 121 15.32 2.89 4.11
N ASP A 122 15.15 3.90 3.25
CA ASP A 122 15.59 5.28 3.52
C ASP A 122 14.94 5.84 4.78
N PHE A 123 13.64 5.55 5.01
CA PHE A 123 12.95 5.95 6.24
C PHE A 123 13.56 5.31 7.51
N LEU A 124 14.00 4.05 7.44
CA LEU A 124 14.65 3.37 8.56
C LEU A 124 16.06 3.90 8.81
N ASP A 125 16.77 4.27 7.74
CA ASP A 125 18.13 4.80 7.83
C ASP A 125 18.10 6.24 8.36
N ALA A 126 17.21 7.09 7.84
CA ALA A 126 16.98 8.44 8.35
C ALA A 126 16.62 8.43 9.85
N MET A 127 15.74 7.52 10.26
CA MET A 127 15.36 7.32 11.66
C MET A 127 16.55 6.97 12.57
N THR A 128 17.49 6.16 12.07
CA THR A 128 18.69 5.75 12.81
C THR A 128 19.64 6.94 13.00
N ILE A 129 19.68 7.86 12.04
CA ILE A 129 20.53 9.06 12.04
C ILE A 129 19.92 10.16 12.91
N GLU A 130 18.68 10.57 12.64
CA GLU A 130 18.00 11.70 13.31
C GLU A 130 18.00 11.56 14.84
N ILE A 131 17.80 10.35 15.35
CA ILE A 131 17.71 10.08 16.79
C ILE A 131 19.10 9.89 17.43
N GLY A 132 20.13 9.65 16.62
CA GLY A 132 21.52 9.65 17.09
C GLY A 132 21.99 11.02 17.59
N GLU A 133 21.35 12.10 17.14
CA GLU A 133 21.68 13.48 17.48
C GLU A 133 20.85 14.02 18.66
N GLU A 134 19.65 13.46 18.89
CA GLU A 134 18.78 13.81 20.03
C GLU A 134 19.27 13.10 21.31
N SER A 135 20.10 13.78 22.10
CA SER A 135 20.49 13.30 23.43
C SER A 135 19.45 13.71 24.50
N ASP A 136 18.57 12.79 24.88
CA ASP A 136 17.74 12.98 26.09
C ASP A 136 18.56 12.61 27.33
N HIS A 137 19.06 13.62 28.05
CA HIS A 137 19.78 13.42 29.31
C HIS A 137 18.95 12.68 30.38
N ARG A 138 17.61 12.69 30.27
CA ARG A 138 16.72 11.98 31.20
C ARG A 138 16.51 10.52 30.80
N ASN A 139 16.78 10.16 29.55
CA ASN A 139 16.71 8.79 29.07
C ASN A 139 17.89 8.46 28.14
N PRO A 140 19.07 8.15 28.70
CA PRO A 140 20.27 7.87 27.91
C PRO A 140 20.13 6.63 27.00
N GLU A 141 19.20 5.73 27.32
CA GLU A 141 18.95 4.50 26.55
C GLU A 141 18.03 4.74 25.36
N TRP A 142 17.32 5.87 25.30
CA TRP A 142 16.35 6.14 24.24
C TRP A 142 16.94 5.99 22.82
N PRO A 143 18.10 6.59 22.50
CA PRO A 143 18.67 6.44 21.16
C PRO A 143 19.10 5.00 20.83
N SER A 144 19.51 4.20 21.82
CA SER A 144 19.88 2.80 21.56
C SER A 144 18.64 1.93 21.32
N ILE A 145 17.55 2.18 22.06
CA ILE A 145 16.25 1.51 21.89
C ILE A 145 15.69 1.77 20.49
N VAL A 146 15.69 3.01 20.03
CA VAL A 146 15.14 3.33 18.71
C VAL A 146 16.01 2.74 17.59
N ARG A 147 17.33 2.79 17.71
CA ARG A 147 18.23 2.14 16.75
C ARG A 147 18.01 0.63 16.69
N ALA A 148 17.81 -0.02 17.83
CA ALA A 148 17.46 -1.45 17.87
C ALA A 148 16.10 -1.72 17.19
N ALA A 149 15.11 -0.85 17.39
CA ALA A 149 13.81 -0.96 16.74
C ALA A 149 13.91 -0.76 15.21
N ALA A 150 14.65 0.23 14.75
CA ALA A 150 14.91 0.49 13.33
C ALA A 150 15.64 -0.71 12.69
N ALA A 151 16.66 -1.25 13.35
CA ALA A 151 17.37 -2.45 12.89
C ALA A 151 16.44 -3.67 12.75
N LYS A 152 15.51 -3.87 13.70
CA LYS A 152 14.48 -4.93 13.62
C LYS A 152 13.50 -4.67 12.48
N GLY A 153 13.12 -3.42 12.25
CA GLY A 153 12.33 -3.00 11.09
C GLY A 153 13.03 -3.35 9.78
N ARG A 154 14.33 -3.03 9.68
CA ARG A 154 15.18 -3.32 8.53
C ARG A 154 15.30 -4.82 8.27
N GLU A 155 15.59 -5.62 9.30
CA GLU A 155 15.64 -7.09 9.21
C GLU A 155 14.33 -7.66 8.65
N LYS A 156 13.19 -7.17 9.15
CA LYS A 156 11.87 -7.60 8.71
C LYS A 156 11.60 -7.19 7.26
N LEU A 157 11.97 -5.97 6.87
CA LEU A 157 11.79 -5.47 5.51
C LEU A 157 12.68 -6.23 4.51
N SER A 158 13.96 -6.43 4.85
CA SER A 158 14.91 -7.23 4.06
C SER A 158 14.42 -8.66 3.83
N LYS A 159 13.79 -9.28 4.83
CA LYS A 159 13.16 -10.60 4.66
C LYS A 159 12.11 -10.59 3.54
N TYR A 160 11.23 -9.59 3.49
CA TYR A 160 10.19 -9.53 2.46
C TYR A 160 10.75 -9.12 1.11
N TYR A 161 11.72 -8.21 1.09
CA TYR A 161 12.47 -7.87 -0.13
C TYR A 161 13.17 -9.09 -0.74
N ALA A 162 13.80 -9.94 0.08
CA ALA A 162 14.39 -11.18 -0.40
C ALA A 162 13.34 -12.16 -0.97
N MET A 163 12.09 -12.11 -0.50
CA MET A 163 11.01 -12.92 -1.06
C MET A 163 10.51 -12.42 -2.42
N THR A 164 10.84 -11.19 -2.80
CA THR A 164 10.61 -10.65 -4.15
C THR A 164 11.76 -10.96 -5.11
N ALA A 165 12.76 -11.72 -4.69
CA ALA A 165 13.79 -12.25 -5.58
C ALA A 165 13.28 -13.47 -6.39
N ASP A 166 14.10 -13.92 -7.32
CA ASP A 166 13.91 -15.15 -8.10
C ASP A 166 12.56 -15.21 -8.85
N GLU A 167 11.94 -16.38 -8.90
CA GLU A 167 10.70 -16.65 -9.67
C GLU A 167 9.53 -15.74 -9.26
N LYS A 168 9.50 -15.30 -7.99
CA LYS A 168 8.46 -14.39 -7.49
C LYS A 168 8.71 -12.94 -7.90
N GLY A 169 9.97 -12.58 -8.13
CA GLY A 169 10.42 -11.29 -8.66
C GLY A 169 9.99 -11.03 -10.10
N TYR A 170 9.70 -12.11 -10.83
CA TYR A 170 9.46 -12.03 -12.27
C TYR A 170 8.33 -11.06 -12.63
N LEU A 171 7.17 -11.16 -11.97
CA LEU A 171 6.02 -10.28 -12.24
C LEU A 171 6.27 -8.83 -11.84
N PHE A 172 6.99 -8.61 -10.74
CA PHE A 172 7.41 -7.27 -10.31
C PHE A 172 8.32 -6.62 -11.36
N ASN A 173 9.29 -7.37 -11.88
CA ASN A 173 10.17 -6.91 -12.94
C ASN A 173 9.40 -6.60 -14.23
N MET A 174 8.45 -7.47 -14.63
CA MET A 174 7.62 -7.23 -15.81
C MET A 174 6.83 -5.92 -15.65
N ALA A 175 6.19 -5.73 -14.50
CA ALA A 175 5.43 -4.53 -14.20
C ALA A 175 6.30 -3.26 -14.24
N THR A 176 7.48 -3.28 -13.62
CA THR A 176 8.42 -2.15 -13.64
C THR A 176 8.86 -1.81 -15.06
N VAL A 177 9.18 -2.82 -15.88
CA VAL A 177 9.58 -2.58 -17.28
C VAL A 177 8.42 -2.03 -18.11
N LEU A 178 7.18 -2.44 -17.83
CA LEU A 178 5.96 -1.92 -18.47
C LEU A 178 5.62 -0.48 -18.05
N ASP A 179 6.31 0.10 -17.07
CA ASP A 179 6.20 1.52 -16.78
C ASP A 179 7.05 2.32 -17.79
N PRO A 180 6.45 3.11 -18.69
CA PRO A 180 7.17 3.84 -19.71
C PRO A 180 8.00 5.01 -19.14
N THR A 181 7.78 5.39 -17.87
CA THR A 181 8.56 6.46 -17.21
C THR A 181 9.89 5.94 -16.64
N GLN A 182 9.98 4.64 -16.34
CA GLN A 182 11.17 4.04 -15.72
C GLN A 182 11.80 2.95 -16.59
N LYS A 183 11.00 2.04 -17.16
CA LYS A 183 11.48 0.90 -17.97
C LYS A 183 12.63 0.15 -17.26
N LEU A 184 13.74 -0.05 -17.96
CA LEU A 184 14.95 -0.69 -17.44
C LEU A 184 15.90 0.27 -16.69
N THR A 185 15.56 1.56 -16.54
CA THR A 185 16.47 2.53 -15.89
C THR A 185 16.54 2.33 -14.39
N VAL A 186 15.54 1.70 -13.77
CA VAL A 186 15.57 1.32 -12.34
C VAL A 186 16.78 0.44 -12.03
N TYR A 187 17.16 -0.43 -12.97
CA TYR A 187 18.28 -1.36 -12.84
C TYR A 187 19.62 -0.76 -13.27
N VAL A 188 19.73 0.57 -13.31
CA VAL A 188 20.94 1.32 -13.63
C VAL A 188 21.29 2.17 -12.42
N GLY A 189 21.89 1.55 -11.40
CA GLY A 189 22.32 2.22 -10.17
C GLY A 189 23.24 1.33 -9.36
N ASP A 190 23.89 1.90 -8.33
CA ASP A 190 24.84 1.18 -7.46
C ASP A 190 24.20 -0.01 -6.72
N GLU A 191 22.87 -0.02 -6.61
CA GLU A 191 22.09 -1.09 -6.00
C GLU A 191 21.92 -2.32 -6.91
N TRP A 192 22.26 -2.22 -8.19
CA TRP A 192 22.04 -3.27 -9.19
C TRP A 192 23.33 -3.64 -9.92
N GLU A 193 23.64 -4.93 -9.99
CA GLU A 193 24.75 -5.39 -10.82
C GLU A 193 24.42 -5.19 -12.31
N ARG A 194 25.45 -4.85 -13.10
CA ARG A 194 25.30 -4.56 -14.55
C ARG A 194 24.64 -5.69 -15.34
N GLU A 195 24.73 -6.92 -14.85
CA GLU A 195 24.18 -8.11 -15.49
C GLU A 195 22.65 -8.21 -15.35
N TRP A 196 22.07 -7.69 -14.25
CA TRP A 196 20.63 -7.76 -13.98
C TRP A 196 19.80 -7.04 -15.03
N LYS A 197 20.28 -5.88 -15.50
CA LYS A 197 19.60 -5.15 -16.59
C LYS A 197 19.45 -6.02 -17.84
N HIS A 198 20.49 -6.77 -18.20
CA HIS A 198 20.44 -7.66 -19.35
C HIS A 198 19.51 -8.86 -19.09
N THR A 199 19.61 -9.46 -17.90
CA THR A 199 18.74 -10.56 -17.46
C THR A 199 17.27 -10.16 -17.49
N TYR A 200 16.89 -9.02 -16.91
CA TYR A 200 15.50 -8.55 -16.87
C TYR A 200 14.97 -8.14 -18.24
N ARG A 201 15.82 -7.57 -19.11
CA ARG A 201 15.47 -7.35 -20.52
C ARG A 201 15.10 -8.66 -21.20
N ASN A 202 15.95 -9.69 -21.06
CA ASN A 202 15.72 -10.98 -21.70
C ASN A 202 14.46 -11.66 -21.13
N GLN A 203 14.25 -11.58 -19.81
CA GLN A 203 13.02 -12.07 -19.17
C GLN A 203 11.77 -11.39 -19.72
N PHE A 204 11.80 -10.08 -19.96
CA PHE A 204 10.70 -9.32 -20.51
C PHE A 204 10.38 -9.68 -21.96
N VAL A 205 11.41 -9.80 -22.80
CA VAL A 205 11.26 -10.24 -24.19
C VAL A 205 10.71 -11.67 -24.23
N ASP A 206 11.25 -12.59 -23.43
CA ASP A 206 10.75 -13.97 -23.36
C ASP A 206 9.28 -14.03 -22.88
N TYR A 207 8.91 -13.24 -21.85
CA TYR A 207 7.54 -13.17 -21.36
C TYR A 207 6.55 -12.77 -22.45
N THR A 208 6.86 -11.66 -23.15
CA THR A 208 6.00 -11.07 -24.18
C THR A 208 5.89 -11.98 -25.40
N MET A 209 6.98 -12.67 -25.77
CA MET A 209 6.97 -13.68 -26.83
C MET A 209 6.10 -14.88 -26.47
N ARG A 210 6.18 -15.39 -25.23
CA ARG A 210 5.32 -16.49 -24.76
C ARG A 210 3.85 -16.09 -24.68
N TYR A 211 3.56 -14.88 -24.21
CA TYR A 211 2.21 -14.33 -24.17
C TYR A 211 1.60 -14.26 -25.58
N ARG A 212 2.38 -13.81 -26.58
CA ARG A 212 1.98 -13.79 -27.99
C ARG A 212 1.80 -15.19 -28.59
N GLY A 213 2.71 -16.11 -28.29
CA GLY A 213 2.73 -17.47 -28.83
C GLY A 213 1.59 -18.37 -28.37
N GLY A 214 0.67 -17.87 -27.53
CA GLY A 214 -0.51 -18.61 -27.07
C GLY A 214 -0.21 -19.76 -26.10
N THR A 215 1.03 -19.88 -25.62
CA THR A 215 1.40 -20.90 -24.62
C THR A 215 0.83 -20.60 -23.24
N PHE A 216 0.52 -19.33 -22.95
CA PHE A 216 -0.49 -18.99 -21.96
C PHE A 216 -1.86 -19.29 -22.57
N GLN A 217 -2.24 -20.57 -22.52
CA GLN A 217 -3.57 -21.01 -22.92
C GLN A 217 -4.55 -20.15 -22.14
N ARG A 218 -5.17 -19.17 -22.82
CA ARG A 218 -6.34 -18.48 -22.29
C ARG A 218 -7.33 -19.61 -22.05
N GLN A 219 -7.42 -20.09 -20.81
CA GLN A 219 -8.58 -20.84 -20.36
C GLN A 219 -9.72 -19.83 -20.43
N THR A 220 -10.20 -19.58 -21.65
CA THR A 220 -11.60 -19.32 -21.83
C THR A 220 -12.25 -20.54 -21.20
N LEU A 221 -12.85 -20.34 -20.02
CA LEU A 221 -13.91 -21.22 -19.56
C LEU A 221 -15.00 -21.15 -20.64
N THR A 222 -14.82 -21.89 -21.73
CA THR A 222 -15.85 -22.24 -22.70
C THR A 222 -16.69 -23.34 -22.09
N SER A 223 -17.18 -23.11 -20.89
CA SER A 223 -18.47 -23.64 -20.50
C SER A 223 -19.45 -22.50 -20.70
N PRO A 224 -20.49 -22.64 -21.54
CA PRO A 224 -21.58 -21.69 -21.50
C PRO A 224 -22.07 -21.63 -20.04
N PRO A 225 -22.29 -20.44 -19.46
CA PRO A 225 -22.93 -20.38 -18.15
C PRO A 225 -24.24 -21.17 -18.27
N PRO A 226 -24.58 -22.06 -17.31
CA PRO A 226 -25.89 -22.70 -17.31
C PRO A 226 -26.90 -21.58 -17.42
N SER A 227 -27.72 -21.63 -18.48
CA SER A 227 -28.67 -20.61 -18.89
C SER A 227 -29.26 -19.88 -17.68
N ALA A 228 -28.74 -18.69 -17.39
CA ALA A 228 -29.29 -17.84 -16.37
C ALA A 228 -30.70 -17.47 -16.84
N GLN A 229 -31.72 -17.97 -16.15
CA GLN A 229 -33.09 -17.60 -16.41
C GLN A 229 -33.20 -16.08 -16.37
N ARG A 230 -33.74 -15.52 -17.46
CA ARG A 230 -33.87 -14.07 -17.69
C ARG A 230 -34.66 -13.45 -16.53
N SER A 231 -34.06 -12.48 -15.84
CA SER A 231 -34.77 -11.65 -14.87
C SER A 231 -35.78 -10.76 -15.61
N PRO A 232 -37.06 -10.69 -15.16
CA PRO A 232 -38.10 -9.87 -15.80
C PRO A 232 -37.85 -8.36 -15.78
N TRP A 233 -36.91 -7.88 -14.97
CA TRP A 233 -36.80 -6.47 -14.58
C TRP A 233 -35.75 -5.67 -15.35
N TYR A 234 -35.06 -6.27 -16.31
CA TYR A 234 -34.08 -5.56 -17.13
C TYR A 234 -34.19 -5.98 -18.61
N GLN A 235 -34.85 -5.14 -19.41
CA GLN A 235 -34.92 -5.27 -20.86
C GLN A 235 -34.07 -4.16 -21.48
N ARG A 236 -32.96 -4.54 -22.10
CA ARG A 236 -32.14 -3.60 -22.90
C ARG A 236 -32.89 -3.33 -24.21
N PRO A 237 -33.10 -2.07 -24.63
CA PRO A 237 -33.71 -1.78 -25.93
C PRO A 237 -32.85 -2.36 -27.06
N SER A 238 -33.46 -3.15 -27.93
CA SER A 238 -32.80 -3.74 -29.11
C SER A 238 -32.47 -2.64 -30.12
N SER A 239 -31.17 -2.37 -30.36
CA SER A 239 -30.76 -1.55 -31.50
C SER A 239 -30.82 -2.40 -32.78
N THR A 240 -31.88 -2.21 -33.55
CA THR A 240 -32.07 -2.71 -34.92
C THR A 240 -31.13 -1.99 -35.90
N ALA A 241 -29.81 -2.23 -35.78
CA ALA A 241 -28.81 -1.69 -36.70
C ALA A 241 -27.71 -2.71 -37.04
N SER A 242 -28.05 -3.99 -37.18
CA SER A 242 -27.08 -5.06 -37.46
C SER A 242 -27.27 -5.76 -38.81
N SER A 243 -27.75 -5.10 -39.87
CA SER A 243 -27.78 -5.77 -41.19
C SER A 243 -27.52 -4.92 -42.44
N LEU A 244 -26.93 -3.73 -42.34
CA LEU A 244 -26.71 -2.88 -43.54
C LEU A 244 -25.27 -2.44 -43.80
N LEU A 245 -24.29 -2.91 -43.02
CA LEU A 245 -22.87 -2.55 -43.19
C LEU A 245 -21.93 -3.74 -43.40
N SER A 246 -22.49 -4.89 -43.78
CA SER A 246 -21.74 -6.13 -44.02
C SER A 246 -21.23 -6.29 -45.47
N SER A 247 -21.35 -5.26 -46.31
CA SER A 247 -21.07 -5.39 -47.76
C SER A 247 -20.25 -4.25 -48.40
N PHE A 248 -19.48 -3.47 -47.63
CA PHE A 248 -18.66 -2.38 -48.18
C PHE A 248 -17.20 -2.38 -47.72
N GLY A 249 -16.63 -3.56 -47.49
CA GLY A 249 -15.24 -3.70 -47.04
C GLY A 249 -14.54 -4.97 -47.54
N SER A 250 -14.82 -5.43 -48.76
CA SER A 250 -14.00 -6.44 -49.43
C SER A 250 -13.15 -5.79 -50.51
N GLN A 251 -12.17 -4.99 -50.10
CA GLN A 251 -11.09 -4.59 -50.99
C GLN A 251 -9.82 -4.32 -50.17
N GLY A 252 -8.92 -5.30 -50.25
CA GLY A 252 -7.49 -5.06 -50.42
C GLY A 252 -6.81 -4.21 -49.37
N HIS A 253 -6.56 -4.80 -48.19
CA HIS A 253 -5.27 -4.62 -47.54
C HIS A 253 -4.80 -5.98 -47.04
N GLN A 254 -4.17 -6.74 -47.93
CA GLN A 254 -3.06 -7.60 -47.52
C GLN A 254 -1.94 -6.69 -47.02
N HIS A 255 -2.13 -6.12 -45.83
CA HIS A 255 -1.10 -5.34 -45.18
C HIS A 255 -0.23 -6.31 -44.42
N LYS A 256 0.86 -6.71 -45.08
CA LYS A 256 2.11 -7.16 -44.48
C LYS A 256 1.96 -7.88 -43.13
N GLU A 257 1.88 -9.19 -43.24
CA GLU A 257 2.23 -10.17 -42.18
C GLU A 257 3.75 -10.13 -41.84
N ILE A 258 4.39 -8.99 -42.05
CA ILE A 258 5.84 -8.75 -41.99
C ILE A 258 6.00 -7.37 -41.33
N ILE A 259 6.73 -7.30 -40.21
CA ILE A 259 6.88 -6.19 -39.23
C ILE A 259 5.94 -6.33 -38.00
N THR A 260 6.14 -7.37 -37.20
CA THR A 260 5.75 -7.39 -35.77
C THR A 260 6.78 -8.17 -34.95
N LEU A 261 8.04 -8.24 -35.42
CA LEU A 261 9.02 -9.17 -34.86
C LEU A 261 9.56 -8.77 -33.49
N ASP A 262 9.27 -7.56 -32.97
CA ASP A 262 9.80 -7.19 -31.67
C ASP A 262 9.14 -5.98 -30.95
N GLU A 263 7.81 -5.97 -30.77
CA GLU A 263 7.13 -4.89 -30.00
C GLU A 263 7.80 -4.59 -28.65
N ALA A 264 8.34 -5.62 -28.00
CA ALA A 264 9.07 -5.50 -26.75
C ALA A 264 10.39 -4.73 -26.92
N ASN A 265 11.23 -5.08 -27.90
CA ASN A 265 12.46 -4.34 -28.13
C ASN A 265 12.21 -2.94 -28.67
N ASP A 266 11.23 -2.75 -29.57
CA ASP A 266 10.83 -1.43 -30.05
C ASP A 266 10.41 -0.51 -28.89
N TYR A 267 9.61 -1.04 -27.95
CA TYR A 267 9.22 -0.31 -26.74
C TYR A 267 10.41 0.05 -25.86
N LEU A 268 11.37 -0.86 -25.69
CA LEU A 268 12.56 -0.65 -24.86
C LEU A 268 13.56 0.35 -25.46
N GLU A 269 13.57 0.52 -26.78
CA GLU A 269 14.43 1.48 -27.48
C GLU A 269 13.93 2.92 -27.39
N ILE A 270 12.63 3.10 -27.19
CA ILE A 270 12.03 4.44 -27.02
C ILE A 270 12.50 5.05 -25.69
N PRO A 271 12.86 6.35 -25.65
CA PRO A 271 13.23 7.01 -24.41
C PRO A 271 12.10 6.96 -23.38
N CYS A 272 12.46 7.01 -22.09
CA CYS A 272 11.48 7.08 -21.01
C CYS A 272 10.61 8.34 -21.14
N VAL A 273 9.32 8.18 -20.86
CA VAL A 273 8.36 9.28 -20.81
C VAL A 273 8.69 10.16 -19.62
N ARG A 274 8.82 11.47 -19.85
CA ARG A 274 9.03 12.44 -18.77
C ARG A 274 7.69 12.78 -18.14
N ASP A 275 7.49 12.38 -16.90
CA ASP A 275 6.40 12.93 -16.08
C ASP A 275 6.84 14.28 -15.50
N SER A 276 6.39 15.36 -16.14
CA SER A 276 6.71 16.73 -15.72
C SER A 276 5.72 17.31 -14.70
N GLN A 277 4.58 16.64 -14.47
CA GLN A 277 3.46 17.16 -13.66
C GLN A 277 3.08 16.24 -12.50
N GLY A 278 3.77 15.10 -12.31
CA GLY A 278 3.52 14.15 -11.22
C GLY A 278 2.15 13.50 -11.26
N SER A 279 1.51 13.46 -12.44
CA SER A 279 0.15 12.95 -12.64
C SER A 279 0.07 11.98 -13.83
N PHE A 280 1.17 11.30 -14.13
CA PHE A 280 1.20 10.33 -15.21
C PHE A 280 0.22 9.17 -15.00
N ASP A 281 -0.76 9.06 -15.88
CA ASP A 281 -1.72 7.96 -15.89
C ASP A 281 -1.22 6.82 -16.78
N LEU A 282 -0.62 5.82 -16.12
CA LEU A 282 -0.05 4.63 -16.75
C LEU A 282 -1.07 3.86 -17.61
N LEU A 283 -2.30 3.70 -17.13
CA LEU A 283 -3.31 2.90 -17.83
C LEU A 283 -3.83 3.63 -19.06
N ASN A 284 -4.05 4.94 -18.96
CA ASN A 284 -4.45 5.75 -20.11
C ASN A 284 -3.33 5.90 -21.14
N TRP A 285 -2.06 5.91 -20.71
CA TRP A 285 -0.93 5.86 -21.64
C TRP A 285 -0.91 4.57 -22.45
N TRP A 286 -1.05 3.41 -21.79
CA TRP A 286 -1.12 2.13 -22.49
C TRP A 286 -2.33 2.03 -23.41
N ARG A 287 -3.49 2.59 -23.01
CA ARG A 287 -4.68 2.65 -23.86
C ARG A 287 -4.46 3.49 -25.12
N SER A 288 -3.82 4.66 -24.97
CA SER A 288 -3.58 5.58 -26.09
C SER A 288 -2.58 5.03 -27.10
N ASN A 289 -1.64 4.19 -26.64
CA ASN A 289 -0.62 3.57 -27.48
C ASN A 289 -0.95 2.13 -27.92
N ALA A 290 -2.19 1.68 -27.70
CA ALA A 290 -2.60 0.32 -28.05
C ALA A 290 -2.50 0.00 -29.55
N SER A 291 -2.58 1.01 -30.43
CA SER A 291 -2.38 0.84 -31.87
C SER A 291 -0.92 0.58 -32.24
N ASN A 292 0.02 1.11 -31.46
CA ASN A 292 1.45 0.99 -31.71
C ASN A 292 2.01 -0.32 -31.13
N TRP A 293 1.47 -0.76 -29.98
CA TRP A 293 1.86 -2.01 -29.33
C TRP A 293 0.63 -2.85 -28.94
N PRO A 294 -0.07 -3.47 -29.90
CA PRO A 294 -1.30 -4.22 -29.66
C PRO A 294 -1.13 -5.46 -28.78
N TYR A 295 0.04 -6.13 -28.79
CA TYR A 295 0.31 -7.26 -27.88
C TYR A 295 0.79 -6.76 -26.52
N LEU A 296 1.71 -5.79 -26.50
CA LEU A 296 2.25 -5.28 -25.24
C LEU A 296 1.19 -4.55 -24.39
N HIS A 297 0.22 -3.90 -25.02
CA HIS A 297 -0.94 -3.33 -24.34
C HIS A 297 -1.75 -4.39 -23.58
N GLN A 298 -1.91 -5.60 -24.12
CA GLN A 298 -2.63 -6.68 -23.45
C GLN A 298 -1.84 -7.20 -22.25
N VAL A 299 -0.53 -7.40 -22.43
CA VAL A 299 0.39 -7.74 -21.34
C VAL A 299 0.33 -6.69 -20.22
N ALA A 300 0.37 -5.40 -20.57
CA ALA A 300 0.25 -4.31 -19.62
C ALA A 300 -1.06 -4.37 -18.83
N LYS A 301 -2.18 -4.63 -19.49
CA LYS A 301 -3.48 -4.76 -18.81
C LYS A 301 -3.52 -5.93 -17.82
N ASP A 302 -2.93 -7.07 -18.18
CA ASP A 302 -2.98 -8.25 -17.32
C ASP A 302 -2.01 -8.14 -16.14
N VAL A 303 -0.78 -7.65 -16.37
CA VAL A 303 0.27 -7.54 -15.35
C VAL A 303 0.00 -6.35 -14.41
N LEU A 304 -0.34 -5.18 -14.92
CA LEU A 304 -0.55 -3.97 -14.10
C LEU A 304 -1.84 -4.01 -13.28
N ALA A 305 -2.78 -4.89 -13.63
CA ALA A 305 -3.99 -5.12 -12.86
C ALA A 305 -3.75 -5.96 -11.59
N ILE A 306 -2.57 -6.56 -11.42
CA ILE A 306 -2.23 -7.35 -10.24
C ILE A 306 -2.05 -6.41 -9.04
N PRO A 307 -2.89 -6.53 -7.99
CA PRO A 307 -2.72 -5.71 -6.79
C PRO A 307 -1.53 -6.23 -5.97
N ILE A 308 -0.70 -5.32 -5.43
CA ILE A 308 0.35 -5.70 -4.47
C ILE A 308 -0.27 -6.05 -3.11
N ALA A 309 -1.36 -5.37 -2.74
CA ALA A 309 -1.99 -5.55 -1.44
C ALA A 309 -3.46 -6.01 -1.58
N GLN A 310 -3.86 -6.99 -0.76
CA GLN A 310 -5.22 -7.54 -0.77
C GLN A 310 -6.26 -6.62 -0.09
N VAL A 311 -5.90 -5.37 0.23
CA VAL A 311 -6.70 -4.44 1.06
C VAL A 311 -8.03 -4.05 0.40
N GLY A 312 -8.14 -4.13 -0.94
CA GLY A 312 -9.40 -3.90 -1.64
C GLY A 312 -10.52 -4.85 -1.17
N VAL A 313 -10.17 -6.10 -0.86
CA VAL A 313 -11.14 -7.08 -0.36
C VAL A 313 -11.43 -6.84 1.12
N GLU A 314 -10.44 -6.44 1.93
CA GLU A 314 -10.64 -6.11 3.34
C GLU A 314 -11.51 -4.87 3.56
N ARG A 315 -11.37 -3.81 2.75
CA ARG A 315 -12.28 -2.65 2.79
C ARG A 315 -13.71 -3.08 2.43
N THR A 316 -13.85 -3.91 1.40
CA THR A 316 -15.15 -4.45 0.99
C THR A 316 -15.75 -5.33 2.10
N PHE A 317 -14.95 -6.16 2.77
CA PHE A 317 -15.39 -6.96 3.92
C PHE A 317 -15.69 -6.14 5.16
N ASN A 318 -14.97 -5.05 5.43
CA ASN A 318 -15.27 -4.14 6.54
C ASN A 318 -16.59 -3.38 6.30
N ILE A 319 -16.83 -2.90 5.08
CA ILE A 319 -18.11 -2.30 4.69
C ILE A 319 -19.21 -3.36 4.78
N ALA A 320 -18.97 -4.57 4.26
CA ALA A 320 -19.92 -5.67 4.37
C ALA A 320 -20.20 -6.04 5.83
N ARG A 321 -19.21 -5.98 6.73
CA ARG A 321 -19.42 -6.21 8.17
C ARG A 321 -20.31 -5.13 8.79
N GLU A 322 -20.13 -3.88 8.39
CA GLU A 322 -20.95 -2.75 8.84
C GLU A 322 -22.41 -2.85 8.33
N VAL A 323 -22.60 -3.40 7.13
CA VAL A 323 -23.93 -3.62 6.52
C VAL A 323 -24.61 -4.91 6.99
N ILE A 324 -23.84 -5.97 7.22
CA ILE A 324 -24.32 -7.34 7.52
C ILE A 324 -24.36 -7.60 9.04
N GLY A 325 -23.74 -6.74 9.85
CA GLY A 325 -23.89 -6.77 11.32
C GLY A 325 -23.32 -8.03 11.97
N VAL A 326 -22.06 -8.36 11.68
CA VAL A 326 -21.33 -9.48 12.32
C VAL A 326 -20.31 -9.00 13.36
#